data_AF-A0A8C8VMJ2-F1
#
_entry.id   AF-A0A8C8VMJ2-F1
#
_cell.length_a   1.000
_cell.length_b   1.000
_cell.length_c   1.000
_cell.angle_alpha   90.00
_cell.angle_beta   90.00
_cell.angle_gamma   90.00
#
_symmetry.space_group_name_H-M   'P 1'
#
loop_
_entity.id
_entity.type
_entity.pdbx_description
1 polymer ?
#
loop_
_entity_poly.entity_id
_entity_poly.type
_entity_poly.pdbx_seq_one_letter_code
_entity_poly.pdbx_strand_id
1 'polypeptide(L)'
;SAPLSRDLKGIRDQRMIDWSLLIGKNIDANVTCRKASDFQETKEACLNYIQDALLQNQWQRAAEFMISYLETLENTSAEKRIAAPEMIWRIGTEILCHHSKSSIDEFNYFADRMKNLGVKQYLKVCLEHVFHLLCNGLVDDAYQNLSLAEGWRYGEQTTAQDKKLKLIQAYKGLLDYYNWSQKREDNFAESVEQEMHTFFRQAAVNLKEIIKIPGVWDPFVKCYVDLLEFYEDYDEVRQVLSEYAYNSKFPPNPNAHVYFYQFLKRRGESKKTLMSVLKILHEIVPCHELMLEYNAMLQKSKKRKNHRLGLKVIFTVLDFAGWKEHVKAWSCLAKQITQILEKNHLDWVGEEWNSRKDWWPAFHFSRYLAKRNWQENKSLACEKALVAGILLGKEILADDTFLLVTLKPSVQKY
;
A
#
# COMPACT_ATOMS: atom_id res chain seq x y z
N SER A 1 -10.67 9.24 15.32
CA SER A 1 -10.40 7.90 15.90
C SER A 1 -10.23 6.73 14.90
N ALA A 2 -10.51 6.86 13.59
CA ALA A 2 -10.46 5.74 12.62
C ALA A 2 -9.27 5.62 11.62
N PRO A 3 -8.44 6.66 11.32
CA PRO A 3 -7.37 6.52 10.33
C PRO A 3 -6.19 5.68 10.86
N LEU A 4 -5.68 6.01 12.05
CA LEU A 4 -4.54 5.32 12.66
C LEU A 4 -4.82 3.85 12.96
N SER A 5 -6.02 3.46 13.41
CA SER A 5 -6.31 2.06 13.73
C SER A 5 -6.45 1.18 12.48
N ARG A 6 -6.93 1.72 11.35
CA ARG A 6 -6.95 1.01 10.06
C ARG A 6 -5.55 0.91 9.44
N ASP A 7 -4.76 1.98 9.52
CA ASP A 7 -3.39 1.99 8.99
C ASP A 7 -2.44 1.12 9.83
N LEU A 8 -2.62 1.03 11.16
CA LEU A 8 -1.87 0.13 12.04
C LEU A 8 -2.22 -1.35 11.83
N LYS A 9 -3.48 -1.65 11.50
CA LYS A 9 -3.92 -3.01 11.13
C LYS A 9 -3.34 -3.41 9.75
N GLY A 10 -3.29 -2.48 8.80
CA GLY A 10 -2.58 -2.68 7.52
C GLY A 10 -1.07 -2.90 7.68
N ILE A 11 -0.41 -2.19 8.62
CA ILE A 11 1.00 -2.43 8.99
C ILE A 11 1.20 -3.82 9.61
N ARG A 12 0.21 -4.37 10.31
CA ARG A 12 0.23 -5.74 10.85
C ARG A 12 0.07 -6.79 9.75
N ASP A 13 -0.86 -6.59 8.81
CA ASP A 13 -1.11 -7.53 7.71
C ASP A 13 0.02 -7.58 6.67
N GLN A 14 0.75 -6.46 6.46
CA GLN A 14 1.93 -6.42 5.60
C GLN A 14 3.10 -7.28 6.13
N ARG A 15 3.16 -7.56 7.45
CA ARG A 15 4.22 -8.38 8.07
C ARG A 15 4.13 -9.86 7.70
N MET A 16 2.94 -10.41 7.49
CA MET A 16 2.77 -11.83 7.15
C MET A 16 3.32 -12.17 5.77
N ILE A 17 3.29 -11.24 4.82
CA ILE A 17 3.73 -11.47 3.44
C ILE A 17 5.27 -11.53 3.33
N ASP A 18 5.98 -10.79 4.19
CA ASP A 18 7.45 -10.67 4.16
C ASP A 18 8.16 -11.93 4.69
N TRP A 19 7.47 -12.78 5.47
CA TRP A 19 8.02 -14.03 6.01
C TRP A 19 8.31 -15.08 4.92
N SER A 20 7.48 -15.14 3.87
CA SER A 20 7.67 -16.07 2.75
C SER A 20 8.89 -15.74 1.87
N LEU A 21 9.24 -14.44 1.79
CA LEU A 21 10.34 -13.92 0.98
C LEU A 21 11.69 -13.93 1.70
N LEU A 22 11.70 -13.83 3.04
CA LEU A 22 12.93 -13.80 3.85
C LEU A 22 13.48 -15.18 4.23
N ILE A 23 12.63 -16.21 4.32
CA ILE A 23 13.07 -17.59 4.66
C ILE A 23 13.47 -18.37 3.39
N GLY A 24 13.01 -17.95 2.20
CA GLY A 24 13.29 -18.61 0.92
C GLY A 24 14.65 -18.26 0.25
N LYS A 25 15.49 -17.41 0.85
CA LYS A 25 16.81 -17.03 0.30
C LYS A 25 17.89 -16.99 1.37
N ASN A 26 18.32 -18.16 1.84
CA ASN A 26 19.67 -18.32 2.37
C ASN A 26 20.09 -19.79 2.32
N ILE A 27 20.28 -20.30 1.10
CA ILE A 27 21.12 -21.47 0.86
C ILE A 27 22.04 -21.09 -0.30
N ASP A 28 23.10 -20.35 0.00
CA ASP A 28 24.27 -20.37 -0.88
C ASP A 28 24.84 -21.78 -0.81
N ALA A 29 24.58 -22.54 -1.87
CA ALA A 29 25.16 -23.85 -2.10
C ALA A 29 26.65 -23.70 -2.42
N ASN A 30 27.48 -23.50 -1.39
CA ASN A 30 28.88 -23.85 -1.44
C ASN A 30 29.09 -25.14 -0.65
N VAL A 31 28.92 -26.24 -1.38
CA VAL A 31 29.22 -27.60 -0.95
C VAL A 31 30.67 -27.68 -0.51
N THR A 32 30.89 -27.71 0.80
CA THR A 32 32.06 -28.34 1.39
C THR A 32 31.56 -29.41 2.35
N CYS A 33 31.85 -30.67 2.00
CA CYS A 33 31.39 -31.86 2.71
C CYS A 33 32.00 -31.91 4.13
N ARG A 34 31.25 -31.44 5.12
CA ARG A 34 31.40 -31.83 6.53
C ARG A 34 30.02 -32.28 7.00
N LYS A 35 29.92 -33.53 7.48
CA LYS A 35 28.66 -34.06 8.04
C LYS A 35 28.12 -33.08 9.09
N ALA A 36 26.88 -32.63 8.93
CA ALA A 36 26.20 -31.90 9.97
C ALA A 36 26.18 -32.79 11.23
N SER A 37 26.52 -32.24 12.39
CA SER A 37 26.33 -32.95 13.66
C SER A 37 24.83 -33.19 13.86
N ASP A 38 24.41 -34.34 14.40
CA ASP A 38 23.01 -34.71 14.70
C ASP A 38 22.20 -33.59 15.38
N PHE A 39 22.89 -32.75 16.15
CA PHE A 39 22.35 -31.59 16.84
C PHE A 39 21.92 -30.43 15.92
N GLN A 40 22.63 -30.19 14.82
CA GLN A 40 22.27 -29.18 13.83
C GLN A 40 21.01 -29.59 13.07
N GLU A 41 20.89 -30.88 12.73
CA GLU A 41 19.70 -31.44 12.09
C GLU A 41 18.49 -31.34 13.02
N THR A 42 18.68 -31.60 14.32
CA THR A 42 17.61 -31.43 15.34
C THR A 42 17.14 -29.98 15.44
N LYS A 43 18.07 -29.01 15.45
CA LYS A 43 17.74 -27.58 15.48
C LYS A 43 16.94 -27.13 14.26
N GLU A 44 17.34 -27.58 13.06
CA GLU A 44 16.65 -27.28 11.81
C GLU A 44 15.26 -27.92 11.78
N ALA A 45 15.13 -29.16 12.25
CA ALA A 45 13.85 -29.82 12.40
C ALA A 45 12.90 -29.07 13.35
N CYS A 46 13.38 -28.63 14.52
CA CYS A 46 12.59 -27.81 15.44
C CYS A 46 12.10 -26.51 14.80
N LEU A 47 12.95 -25.81 14.05
CA LEU A 47 12.54 -24.60 13.33
C LEU A 47 11.47 -24.87 12.27
N ASN A 48 11.60 -25.97 11.52
CA ASN A 48 10.59 -26.37 10.53
C ASN A 48 9.24 -26.68 11.21
N TYR A 49 9.25 -27.38 12.35
CA TYR A 49 8.02 -27.64 13.11
C TYR A 49 7.37 -26.38 13.67
N ILE A 50 8.15 -25.39 14.13
CA ILE A 50 7.62 -24.10 14.53
C ILE A 50 6.98 -23.40 13.33
N GLN A 51 7.65 -23.37 12.17
CA GLN A 51 7.13 -22.74 10.96
C GLN A 51 5.79 -23.36 10.51
N ASP A 52 5.72 -24.69 10.46
CA ASP A 52 4.48 -25.40 10.12
C ASP A 52 3.35 -25.07 11.09
N ALA A 53 3.67 -25.00 12.39
CA ALA A 53 2.68 -24.63 13.41
C ALA A 53 2.21 -23.17 13.25
N LEU A 54 3.11 -22.22 12.96
CA LEU A 54 2.75 -20.82 12.70
C LEU A 54 1.86 -20.69 11.45
N LEU A 55 2.22 -21.35 10.35
CA LEU A 55 1.45 -21.33 9.09
C LEU A 55 0.04 -21.93 9.27
N GLN A 56 -0.12 -22.89 10.17
CA GLN A 56 -1.40 -23.51 10.51
C GLN A 56 -2.13 -22.79 11.65
N ASN A 57 -1.64 -21.65 12.13
CA ASN A 57 -2.17 -20.89 13.28
C ASN A 57 -2.27 -21.72 14.59
N GLN A 58 -1.40 -22.72 14.76
CA GLN A 58 -1.31 -23.58 15.94
C GLN A 58 -0.39 -22.96 17.00
N TRP A 59 -0.79 -21.80 17.55
CA TRP A 59 0.06 -20.96 18.42
C TRP A 59 0.58 -21.67 19.67
N GLN A 60 -0.25 -22.48 20.33
CA GLN A 60 0.15 -23.26 21.52
C GLN A 60 1.25 -24.27 21.17
N ARG A 61 1.12 -24.94 20.04
CA ARG A 61 2.11 -25.91 19.55
C ARG A 61 3.40 -25.23 19.11
N ALA A 62 3.29 -24.05 18.48
CA ALA A 62 4.45 -23.22 18.15
C ALA A 62 5.22 -22.79 19.42
N ALA A 63 4.51 -22.44 20.50
CA ALA A 63 5.11 -22.09 21.79
C ALA A 63 5.85 -23.27 22.43
N GLU A 64 5.26 -24.47 22.40
CA GLU A 64 5.90 -25.70 22.91
C GLU A 64 7.19 -26.02 22.15
N PHE A 65 7.17 -25.99 20.82
CA PHE A 65 8.38 -26.19 20.02
C PHE A 65 9.41 -25.08 20.20
N MET A 66 8.97 -23.85 20.48
CA MET A 66 9.86 -22.73 20.77
C MET A 66 10.65 -22.95 22.07
N ILE A 67 10.06 -23.57 23.08
CA ILE A 67 10.77 -23.95 24.32
C ILE A 67 11.88 -24.95 24.00
N SER A 68 11.56 -26.03 23.26
CA SER A 68 12.56 -27.03 22.85
C SER A 68 13.68 -26.40 21.99
N TYR A 69 13.33 -25.45 21.11
CA TYR A 69 14.32 -24.71 20.33
C TYR A 69 15.27 -23.91 21.21
N LEU A 70 14.78 -23.22 22.25
CA LEU A 70 15.61 -22.49 23.20
C LEU A 70 16.58 -23.41 23.95
N GLU A 71 16.12 -24.57 24.44
CA GLU A 71 16.95 -25.58 25.10
C GLU A 71 18.05 -26.11 24.17
N THR A 72 17.74 -26.30 22.88
CA THR A 72 18.76 -26.68 21.89
C THR A 72 19.78 -25.57 21.67
N LEU A 73 19.45 -24.29 21.86
CA LEU A 73 20.42 -23.21 21.64
C LEU A 73 21.47 -23.11 22.75
N GLU A 74 21.13 -23.47 23.99
CA GLU A 74 22.05 -23.44 25.14
C GLU A 74 23.29 -24.32 24.93
N ASN A 75 23.16 -25.38 24.13
CA ASN A 75 24.21 -26.35 23.83
C ASN A 75 25.07 -26.02 22.59
N THR A 76 24.94 -24.82 22.00
CA THR A 76 25.61 -24.45 20.73
C THR A 76 26.87 -23.56 20.91
N SER A 77 27.83 -23.69 19.96
CA SER A 77 29.06 -22.89 19.87
C SER A 77 28.83 -21.37 19.71
N ALA A 78 29.84 -20.57 20.09
CA ALA A 78 29.76 -19.11 20.23
C ALA A 78 29.37 -18.35 18.94
N GLU A 79 29.83 -18.77 17.76
CA GLU A 79 29.54 -18.11 16.49
C GLU A 79 28.07 -18.24 16.06
N LYS A 80 27.42 -19.37 16.40
CA LYS A 80 26.01 -19.63 16.10
C LYS A 80 25.03 -18.95 17.06
N ARG A 81 25.53 -18.35 18.15
CA ARG A 81 24.74 -17.52 19.09
C ARG A 81 24.40 -16.14 18.52
N ILE A 82 25.03 -15.71 17.43
CA ILE A 82 24.85 -14.35 16.88
C ILE A 82 23.49 -14.19 16.17
N ALA A 83 22.98 -15.22 15.51
CA ALA A 83 21.69 -15.19 14.79
C ALA A 83 20.49 -15.63 15.64
N ALA A 84 20.74 -16.33 16.76
CA ALA A 84 19.70 -16.87 17.62
C ALA A 84 18.77 -15.80 18.22
N PRO A 85 19.26 -14.64 18.74
CA PRO A 85 18.39 -13.62 19.32
C PRO A 85 17.38 -13.03 18.32
N GLU A 86 17.76 -12.86 17.04
CA GLU A 86 16.82 -12.34 16.05
C GLU A 86 15.71 -13.36 15.74
N MET A 87 16.05 -14.64 15.61
CA MET A 87 15.07 -15.69 15.40
C MET A 87 14.12 -15.83 16.59
N ILE A 88 14.68 -15.82 17.81
CA ILE A 88 13.89 -15.91 19.05
C ILE A 88 12.91 -14.73 19.15
N TRP A 89 13.41 -13.51 18.93
CA TRP A 89 12.59 -12.31 18.99
C TRP A 89 11.43 -12.37 18.01
N ARG A 90 11.70 -12.66 16.73
CA ARG A 90 10.64 -12.64 15.72
C ARG A 90 9.59 -13.73 15.93
N ILE A 91 10.01 -14.97 16.21
CA ILE A 91 9.09 -16.09 16.47
C ILE A 91 8.30 -15.84 17.76
N GLY A 92 8.99 -15.43 18.83
CA GLY A 92 8.36 -15.17 20.12
C GLY A 92 7.36 -14.02 20.07
N THR A 93 7.69 -12.91 19.39
CA THR A 93 6.76 -11.81 19.15
C THR A 93 5.50 -12.29 18.44
N GLU A 94 5.64 -13.11 17.38
CA GLU A 94 4.50 -13.61 16.60
C GLU A 94 3.60 -14.51 17.45
N ILE A 95 4.19 -15.46 18.18
CA ILE A 95 3.44 -16.33 19.09
C ILE A 95 2.68 -15.50 20.12
N LEU A 96 3.36 -14.59 20.83
CA LEU A 96 2.72 -13.78 21.88
C LEU A 96 1.64 -12.83 21.33
N CYS A 97 1.79 -12.32 20.10
CA CYS A 97 0.76 -11.49 19.46
C CYS A 97 -0.55 -12.24 19.16
N HIS A 98 -0.52 -13.58 19.10
CA HIS A 98 -1.64 -14.39 18.64
C HIS A 98 -2.09 -15.48 19.63
N HIS A 99 -1.28 -15.77 20.64
CA HIS A 99 -1.60 -16.78 21.64
C HIS A 99 -2.70 -16.29 22.58
N SER A 100 -3.78 -17.07 22.72
CA SER A 100 -4.98 -16.69 23.49
C SER A 100 -4.75 -16.45 24.97
N LYS A 101 -3.66 -16.99 25.53
CA LYS A 101 -3.26 -16.79 26.93
C LYS A 101 -2.24 -15.66 27.12
N SER A 102 -1.73 -15.07 26.04
CA SER A 102 -0.71 -14.02 26.16
C SER A 102 -1.32 -12.77 26.78
N SER A 103 -0.69 -12.26 27.83
CA SER A 103 -0.99 -10.95 28.40
C SER A 103 -0.07 -9.86 27.85
N ILE A 104 -0.45 -8.60 28.08
CA ILE A 104 0.40 -7.44 27.76
C ILE A 104 1.69 -7.49 28.59
N ASP A 105 1.61 -7.89 29.87
CA ASP A 105 2.77 -7.97 30.75
C ASP A 105 3.79 -9.02 30.29
N GLU A 106 3.30 -10.17 29.81
CA GLU A 106 4.15 -11.23 29.24
C GLU A 106 4.85 -10.76 27.97
N PHE A 107 4.14 -10.04 27.10
CA PHE A 107 4.74 -9.44 25.91
C PHE A 107 5.80 -8.39 26.26
N ASN A 108 5.47 -7.48 27.18
CA ASN A 108 6.38 -6.41 27.61
C ASN A 108 7.66 -7.01 28.23
N TYR A 109 7.50 -8.01 29.11
CA TYR A 109 8.62 -8.75 29.68
C TYR A 109 9.49 -9.39 28.59
N PHE A 110 8.88 -10.09 27.63
CA PHE A 110 9.61 -10.70 26.52
C PHE A 110 10.36 -9.64 25.69
N ALA A 111 9.70 -8.54 25.33
CA ALA A 111 10.30 -7.46 24.56
C ALA A 111 11.51 -6.83 25.28
N ASP A 112 11.40 -6.59 26.59
CA ASP A 112 12.50 -6.04 27.39
C ASP A 112 13.69 -7.01 27.49
N ARG A 113 13.43 -8.32 27.60
CA ARG A 113 14.49 -9.33 27.50
C ARG A 113 15.17 -9.29 26.14
N MET A 114 14.39 -9.21 25.05
CA MET A 114 14.93 -9.20 23.69
C MET A 114 15.73 -7.94 23.34
N LYS A 115 15.31 -6.77 23.84
CA LYS A 115 16.07 -5.51 23.71
C LYS A 115 17.49 -5.66 24.27
N ASN A 116 17.62 -6.32 25.41
CA ASN A 116 18.91 -6.49 26.10
C ASN A 116 19.77 -7.62 25.51
N LEU A 117 19.16 -8.70 25.03
CA LEU A 117 19.87 -9.85 24.44
C LEU A 117 20.43 -9.55 23.03
N GLY A 118 19.67 -8.81 22.23
CA GLY A 118 20.00 -8.50 20.84
C GLY A 118 20.42 -7.05 20.66
N VAL A 119 21.51 -6.60 21.29
CA VAL A 119 21.91 -5.18 21.33
C VAL A 119 21.95 -4.53 19.94
N LYS A 120 22.41 -5.24 18.88
CA LYS A 120 22.40 -4.74 17.49
C LYS A 120 21.00 -4.55 16.88
N GLN A 121 19.99 -5.23 17.42
CA GLN A 121 18.58 -5.17 16.98
C GLN A 121 17.69 -4.36 17.93
N TYR A 122 18.23 -3.78 19.00
CA TYR A 122 17.50 -3.02 20.02
C TYR A 122 16.43 -2.09 19.43
N LEU A 123 16.81 -1.22 18.48
CA LEU A 123 15.88 -0.27 17.85
C LEU A 123 14.71 -0.96 17.12
N LYS A 124 14.94 -2.12 16.49
CA LYS A 124 13.87 -2.86 15.81
C LYS A 124 12.92 -3.52 16.82
N VAL A 125 13.48 -4.11 17.88
CA VAL A 125 12.70 -4.71 18.98
C VAL A 125 11.85 -3.64 19.66
N CYS A 126 12.41 -2.44 19.88
CA CYS A 126 11.66 -1.29 20.40
C CYS A 126 10.50 -0.89 19.50
N LEU A 127 10.68 -0.84 18.18
CA LEU A 127 9.57 -0.54 17.26
C LEU A 127 8.47 -1.61 17.32
N GLU A 128 8.82 -2.89 17.35
CA GLU A 128 7.81 -3.95 17.50
C GLU A 128 7.04 -3.84 18.81
N HIS A 129 7.73 -3.55 19.91
CA HIS A 129 7.12 -3.32 21.20
C HIS A 129 6.16 -2.12 21.18
N VAL A 130 6.59 -1.01 20.58
CA VAL A 130 5.75 0.19 20.41
C VAL A 130 4.49 -0.14 19.62
N PHE A 131 4.58 -0.91 18.54
CA PHE A 131 3.39 -1.30 17.78
C PHE A 131 2.44 -2.19 18.59
N HIS A 132 2.96 -3.10 19.41
CA HIS A 132 2.13 -3.91 20.30
C HIS A 132 1.38 -3.02 21.31
N LEU A 133 2.07 -2.09 21.96
CA LEU A 133 1.47 -1.13 22.90
C LEU A 133 0.37 -0.29 22.23
N LEU A 134 0.64 0.24 21.02
CA LEU A 134 -0.34 1.00 20.25
C LEU A 134 -1.56 0.17 19.86
N CYS A 135 -1.39 -1.10 19.48
CA CYS A 135 -2.51 -2.00 19.18
C CYS A 135 -3.41 -2.27 20.39
N ASN A 136 -2.88 -2.14 21.61
CA ASN A 136 -3.61 -2.29 22.86
C ASN A 136 -4.07 -0.94 23.47
N GLY A 137 -3.89 0.17 22.76
CA GLY A 137 -4.32 1.50 23.22
C GLY A 137 -3.39 2.17 24.24
N LEU A 138 -2.22 1.60 24.52
CA LEU A 138 -1.23 2.12 25.47
C LEU A 138 -0.31 3.15 24.79
N VAL A 139 -0.87 4.32 24.46
CA VAL A 139 -0.17 5.36 23.68
C VAL A 139 0.97 6.01 24.47
N ASP A 140 0.78 6.28 25.76
CA ASP A 140 1.80 6.91 26.61
C ASP A 140 3.02 5.99 26.80
N ASP A 141 2.79 4.70 27.04
CA ASP A 141 3.87 3.70 27.17
C ASP A 141 4.64 3.54 25.86
N ALA A 142 3.94 3.58 24.72
CA ALA A 142 4.55 3.59 23.39
C ALA A 142 5.44 4.83 23.20
N TYR A 143 4.97 6.01 23.61
CA TYR A 143 5.74 7.25 23.53
C TYR A 143 7.02 7.21 24.39
N GLN A 144 6.90 6.73 25.62
CA GLN A 144 8.04 6.55 26.52
C GLN A 144 9.07 5.58 25.93
N ASN A 145 8.63 4.45 25.38
CA ASN A 145 9.52 3.47 24.72
C ASN A 145 10.26 4.08 23.53
N LEU A 146 9.60 4.89 22.70
CA LEU A 146 10.26 5.60 21.59
C LEU A 146 11.29 6.62 22.09
N SER A 147 10.96 7.35 23.16
CA SER A 147 11.89 8.33 23.75
C SER A 147 13.13 7.68 24.35
N LEU A 148 12.98 6.53 25.01
CA LEU A 148 14.11 5.72 25.48
C LEU A 148 14.96 5.20 24.31
N ALA A 149 14.31 4.72 23.24
CA ALA A 149 15.00 4.22 22.07
C ALA A 149 15.76 5.31 21.30
N GLU A 150 15.25 6.54 21.28
CA GLU A 150 15.93 7.69 20.68
C GLU A 150 17.25 8.03 21.38
N GLY A 151 17.30 7.88 22.71
CA GLY A 151 18.51 8.09 23.51
C GLY A 151 19.54 6.96 23.42
N TRP A 152 19.16 5.82 22.84
CA TRP A 152 20.00 4.63 22.84
C TRP A 152 21.23 4.76 21.92
N ARG A 153 22.39 4.34 22.43
CA ARG A 153 23.69 4.37 21.72
C ARG A 153 24.42 3.05 21.94
N TYR A 154 24.96 2.47 20.88
CA TYR A 154 25.79 1.27 20.94
C TYR A 154 26.78 1.25 19.78
N GLY A 155 28.05 0.99 20.10
CA GLY A 155 29.14 0.91 19.12
C GLY A 155 29.38 2.21 18.35
N GLU A 156 30.15 2.11 17.26
CA GLU A 156 30.33 3.20 16.30
C GLU A 156 29.02 3.44 15.53
N GLN A 157 28.64 4.71 15.37
CA GLN A 157 27.43 5.08 14.64
C GLN A 157 27.57 4.75 13.14
N THR A 158 26.93 3.66 12.73
CA THR A 158 26.85 3.28 11.32
C THR A 158 25.70 4.01 10.61
N THR A 159 25.82 4.19 9.30
CA THR A 159 24.74 4.76 8.46
C THR A 159 23.44 3.97 8.54
N ALA A 160 23.51 2.64 8.74
CA ALA A 160 22.34 1.78 8.92
C ALA A 160 21.66 2.01 10.28
N GLN A 161 22.44 2.27 11.33
CA GLN A 161 21.91 2.61 12.66
C GLN A 161 21.27 3.99 12.66
N ASP A 162 21.86 4.95 11.97
CA ASP A 162 21.29 6.29 11.79
C ASP A 162 19.92 6.22 11.10
N LYS A 163 19.78 5.46 10.00
CA LYS A 163 18.48 5.24 9.35
C LYS A 163 17.42 4.64 10.29
N LYS A 164 17.80 3.65 11.11
CA LYS A 164 16.88 3.06 12.10
C LYS A 164 16.49 4.07 13.18
N LEU A 165 17.42 4.92 13.61
CA LEU A 165 17.17 5.98 14.58
C LEU A 165 16.22 7.04 14.01
N LYS A 166 16.43 7.45 12.75
CA LYS A 166 15.51 8.36 12.05
C LYS A 166 14.10 7.76 11.94
N LEU A 167 13.97 6.44 11.79
CA LEU A 167 12.68 5.77 11.83
C LEU A 167 12.02 5.81 13.22
N ILE A 168 12.78 5.61 14.31
CA ILE A 168 12.28 5.80 15.69
C ILE A 168 11.75 7.21 15.87
N GLN A 169 12.55 8.21 15.46
CA GLN A 169 12.17 9.62 15.53
C GLN A 169 10.91 9.90 14.72
N ALA A 170 10.78 9.34 13.52
CA ALA A 170 9.58 9.48 12.70
C ALA A 170 8.32 8.93 13.37
N TYR A 171 8.40 7.74 13.99
CA TYR A 171 7.27 7.18 14.73
C TYR A 171 6.92 7.99 15.98
N LYS A 172 7.92 8.56 16.65
CA LYS A 172 7.68 9.53 17.73
C LYS A 172 6.98 10.78 17.21
N GLY A 173 7.45 11.31 16.07
CA GLY A 173 6.81 12.41 15.36
C GLY A 173 5.37 12.13 14.90
N LEU A 174 5.02 10.87 14.61
CA LEU A 174 3.63 10.46 14.36
C LEU A 174 2.77 10.53 15.63
N LEU A 175 3.31 10.18 16.79
CA LEU A 175 2.60 10.35 18.07
C LEU A 175 2.49 11.83 18.45
N ASP A 176 3.52 12.63 18.19
CA ASP A 176 3.45 14.09 18.34
C ASP A 176 2.37 14.68 17.40
N TYR A 177 2.29 14.23 16.15
CA TYR A 177 1.22 14.59 15.21
C TYR A 177 -0.16 14.16 15.72
N TYR A 178 -0.28 12.95 16.26
CA TYR A 178 -1.53 12.47 16.85
C TYR A 178 -1.97 13.39 17.99
N ASN A 179 -1.08 13.72 18.92
CA ASN A 179 -1.35 14.63 20.03
C ASN A 179 -1.74 16.03 19.54
N TRP A 180 -1.00 16.57 18.55
CA TRP A 180 -1.37 17.82 17.88
C TRP A 180 -2.79 17.77 17.30
N SER A 181 -3.14 16.68 16.60
CA SER A 181 -4.46 16.53 15.97
C SER A 181 -5.59 16.44 16.99
N GLN A 182 -5.36 15.82 18.14
CA GLN A 182 -6.34 15.76 19.24
C GLN A 182 -6.56 17.16 19.82
N LYS A 183 -5.48 17.89 20.12
CA LYS A 183 -5.56 19.27 20.64
C LYS A 183 -6.21 20.25 19.67
N ARG A 184 -6.07 20.02 18.36
CA ARG A 184 -6.76 20.80 17.32
C ARG A 184 -8.29 20.62 17.35
N GLU A 185 -8.77 19.43 17.72
CA GLU A 185 -10.22 19.17 17.83
C GLU A 185 -10.80 19.74 19.14
N ASP A 186 -9.99 19.81 20.19
CA ASP A 186 -10.33 20.38 21.50
C ASP A 186 -10.21 21.91 21.49
N ASN A 187 -11.29 22.57 21.06
CA ASN A 187 -11.34 24.02 20.89
C ASN A 187 -11.31 24.78 22.25
N PHE A 188 -10.59 25.91 22.30
CA PHE A 188 -10.62 27.02 23.30
C PHE A 188 -9.73 26.96 24.57
N ALA A 189 -8.45 27.37 24.47
CA ALA A 189 -7.69 28.16 25.47
C ALA A 189 -6.27 28.54 24.92
N GLU A 190 -5.70 29.68 25.32
CA GLU A 190 -4.32 30.09 24.92
C GLU A 190 -3.24 29.08 25.36
N SER A 191 -3.43 28.38 26.48
CA SER A 191 -2.51 27.32 26.93
C SER A 191 -2.51 26.10 25.99
N VAL A 192 -3.66 25.79 25.38
CA VAL A 192 -3.81 24.69 24.42
C VAL A 192 -3.10 25.02 23.11
N GLU A 193 -3.10 26.29 22.71
CA GLU A 193 -2.41 26.76 21.50
C GLU A 193 -0.88 26.58 21.62
N GLN A 194 -0.29 26.92 22.78
CA GLN A 194 1.14 26.75 23.01
C GLN A 194 1.58 25.27 23.04
N GLU A 195 0.77 24.39 23.64
CA GLU A 195 0.99 22.94 23.62
C GLU A 195 0.89 22.39 22.19
N MET A 196 -0.13 22.82 21.44
CA MET A 196 -0.33 22.44 20.05
C MET A 196 0.88 22.84 19.19
N HIS A 197 1.39 24.08 19.33
CA HIS A 197 2.60 24.51 18.63
C HIS A 197 3.84 23.70 19.00
N THR A 198 3.94 23.23 20.25
CA THR A 198 5.05 22.38 20.69
C THR A 198 5.00 21.02 19.99
N PHE A 199 3.83 20.37 19.98
CA PHE A 199 3.65 19.11 19.25
C PHE A 199 3.87 19.26 17.74
N PHE A 200 3.39 20.36 17.15
CA PHE A 200 3.67 20.69 15.75
C PHE A 200 5.17 20.73 15.48
N ARG A 201 5.95 21.47 16.28
CA ARG A 201 7.40 21.60 16.06
C ARG A 201 8.11 20.26 16.19
N GLN A 202 7.76 19.45 17.20
CA GLN A 202 8.35 18.13 17.42
C GLN A 202 8.01 17.17 16.27
N ALA A 203 6.74 17.11 15.88
CA ALA A 203 6.29 16.30 14.75
C ALA A 203 6.97 16.72 13.44
N ALA A 204 6.96 18.03 13.13
CA ALA A 204 7.51 18.57 11.90
C ALA A 204 8.99 18.25 11.73
N VAL A 205 9.81 18.45 12.77
CA VAL A 205 11.25 18.14 12.73
C VAL A 205 11.47 16.66 12.44
N ASN A 206 10.81 15.78 13.17
CA ASN A 206 11.00 14.33 13.02
C ASN A 206 10.51 13.80 11.66
N LEU A 207 9.35 14.27 11.21
CA LEU A 207 8.77 13.87 9.92
C LEU A 207 9.58 14.42 8.73
N LYS A 208 10.06 15.67 8.81
CA LYS A 208 10.91 16.28 7.77
C LYS A 208 12.20 15.51 7.54
N GLU A 209 12.76 14.91 8.58
CA GLU A 209 14.02 14.19 8.49
C GLU A 209 13.88 12.82 7.82
N ILE A 210 12.84 12.05 8.13
CA ILE A 210 12.64 10.72 7.52
C ILE A 210 12.29 10.80 6.04
N ILE A 211 11.49 11.80 5.63
CA ILE A 211 11.03 11.93 4.24
C ILE A 211 12.15 12.33 3.28
N LYS A 212 13.29 12.84 3.78
CA LYS A 212 14.50 13.11 2.97
C LYS A 212 15.27 11.83 2.63
N ILE A 213 15.06 10.75 3.38
CA ILE A 213 15.72 9.47 3.16
C ILE A 213 14.97 8.73 2.05
N PRO A 214 15.66 8.15 1.03
CA PRO A 214 14.99 7.34 0.02
C PRO A 214 14.17 6.19 0.62
N GLY A 215 12.87 6.15 0.32
CA GLY A 215 11.94 5.14 0.80
C GLY A 215 10.49 5.45 0.44
N VAL A 216 9.58 4.53 0.77
CA VAL A 216 8.12 4.75 0.66
C VAL A 216 7.61 5.14 2.04
N TRP A 217 7.29 6.42 2.20
CA TRP A 217 7.00 7.07 3.48
C TRP A 217 5.59 7.66 3.53
N ASP A 218 4.62 7.03 2.87
CA ASP A 218 3.26 7.56 2.69
C ASP A 218 2.59 8.05 3.98
N PRO A 219 2.64 7.33 5.12
CA PRO A 219 2.06 7.81 6.38
C PRO A 219 2.74 9.10 6.88
N PHE A 220 4.07 9.16 6.83
CA PHE A 220 4.85 10.29 7.31
C PHE A 220 4.66 11.52 6.42
N VAL A 221 4.67 11.34 5.09
CA VAL A 221 4.45 12.42 4.11
C VAL A 221 3.05 13.02 4.28
N LYS A 222 2.02 12.20 4.45
CA LYS A 222 0.65 12.68 4.69
C LYS A 222 0.54 13.53 5.94
N CYS A 223 1.08 13.06 7.07
CA CYS A 223 1.07 13.80 8.33
C CYS A 223 1.86 15.12 8.20
N TYR A 224 3.03 15.08 7.56
CA TYR A 224 3.84 16.28 7.38
C TYR A 224 3.16 17.33 6.50
N VAL A 225 2.53 16.90 5.41
CA VAL A 225 1.75 17.79 4.53
C VAL A 225 0.56 18.39 5.26
N ASP A 226 -0.17 17.62 6.07
CA ASP A 226 -1.30 18.16 6.86
C ASP A 226 -0.85 19.23 7.86
N LEU A 227 0.30 19.01 8.53
CA LEU A 227 0.90 20.01 9.42
C LEU A 227 1.24 21.30 8.65
N LEU A 228 1.90 21.19 7.49
CA LEU A 228 2.29 22.36 6.70
C LEU A 228 1.08 23.07 6.08
N GLU A 229 0.07 22.34 5.59
CA GLU A 229 -1.16 22.93 5.05
C GLU A 229 -1.94 23.70 6.14
N PHE A 230 -1.95 23.21 7.38
CA PHE A 230 -2.58 23.91 8.50
C PHE A 230 -1.91 25.25 8.82
N TYR A 231 -0.58 25.32 8.74
CA TYR A 231 0.19 26.56 8.92
C TYR A 231 0.39 27.35 7.62
N GLU A 232 -0.34 26.99 6.57
CA GLU A 232 -0.34 27.66 5.26
C GLU A 232 1.02 27.72 4.55
N ASP A 233 1.95 26.82 4.89
CA ASP A 233 3.25 26.69 4.22
C ASP A 233 3.14 25.87 2.93
N TYR A 234 2.38 26.41 1.97
CA TYR A 234 2.06 25.74 0.72
C TYR A 234 3.29 25.58 -0.21
N ASP A 235 4.30 26.44 -0.06
CA ASP A 235 5.53 26.34 -0.85
C ASP A 235 6.35 25.13 -0.40
N GLU A 236 6.48 24.89 0.91
CA GLU A 236 7.12 23.67 1.40
C GLU A 236 6.30 22.41 1.05
N VAL A 237 4.96 22.44 1.14
CA VAL A 237 4.10 21.31 0.70
C VAL A 237 4.36 20.97 -0.76
N ARG A 238 4.42 21.98 -1.63
CA ARG A 238 4.68 21.79 -3.07
C ARG A 238 6.04 21.13 -3.28
N GLN A 239 7.08 21.62 -2.58
CA GLN A 239 8.43 21.08 -2.69
C GLN A 239 8.46 19.62 -2.24
N VAL A 240 7.95 19.32 -1.04
CA VAL A 240 7.94 17.97 -0.45
C VAL A 240 7.24 16.98 -1.38
N LEU A 241 6.03 17.31 -1.85
CA LEU A 241 5.25 16.41 -2.70
C LEU A 241 5.89 16.24 -4.10
N SER A 242 6.49 17.29 -4.64
CA SER A 242 7.21 17.23 -5.91
C SER A 242 8.47 16.37 -5.81
N GLU A 243 9.27 16.55 -4.76
CA GLU A 243 10.46 15.73 -4.50
C GLU A 243 10.06 14.27 -4.29
N TYR A 244 9.03 14.01 -3.48
CA TYR A 244 8.55 12.65 -3.22
C TYR A 244 8.02 11.95 -4.48
N ALA A 245 7.44 12.70 -5.42
CA ALA A 245 6.92 12.15 -6.68
C ALA A 245 7.98 11.99 -7.78
N TYR A 246 9.01 12.84 -7.83
CA TYR A 246 9.91 12.92 -9.00
C TYR A 246 11.39 12.68 -8.71
N ASN A 247 11.80 12.57 -7.44
CA ASN A 247 13.19 12.31 -7.11
C ASN A 247 13.59 10.89 -7.55
N SER A 248 14.48 10.79 -8.53
CA SER A 248 14.94 9.52 -9.09
C SER A 248 15.71 8.64 -8.11
N LYS A 249 16.14 9.18 -6.97
CA LYS A 249 16.77 8.41 -5.88
C LYS A 249 15.75 7.60 -5.09
N PHE A 250 14.46 7.97 -5.15
CA PHE A 250 13.41 7.34 -4.36
C PHE A 250 12.81 6.17 -5.17
N PRO A 251 12.36 5.10 -4.49
CA PRO A 251 11.66 4.02 -5.18
C PRO A 251 10.38 4.54 -5.86
N PRO A 252 9.99 4.00 -7.03
CA PRO A 252 8.74 4.38 -7.68
C PRO A 252 7.54 4.20 -6.74
N ASN A 253 6.76 5.26 -6.54
CA ASN A 253 5.59 5.25 -5.68
C ASN A 253 4.39 5.93 -6.38
N PRO A 254 3.36 5.17 -6.80
CA PRO A 254 2.15 5.74 -7.38
C PRO A 254 1.45 6.76 -6.47
N ASN A 255 1.44 6.51 -5.15
CA ASN A 255 0.76 7.37 -4.18
C ASN A 255 1.37 8.78 -4.15
N ALA A 256 2.68 8.91 -4.37
CA ALA A 256 3.34 10.21 -4.40
C ALA A 256 2.77 11.12 -5.50
N HIS A 257 2.52 10.56 -6.69
CA HIS A 257 1.87 11.30 -7.78
C HIS A 257 0.41 11.65 -7.47
N VAL A 258 -0.30 10.77 -6.76
CA VAL A 258 -1.68 11.03 -6.32
C VAL A 258 -1.72 12.20 -5.34
N TYR A 259 -0.84 12.22 -4.34
CA TYR A 259 -0.77 13.30 -3.35
C TYR A 259 -0.43 14.64 -4.01
N PHE A 260 0.59 14.64 -4.88
CA PHE A 260 0.97 15.84 -5.61
C PHE A 260 -0.15 16.34 -6.53
N TYR A 261 -0.83 15.44 -7.25
CA TYR A 261 -1.98 15.79 -8.08
C TYR A 261 -3.11 16.43 -7.27
N GLN A 262 -3.48 15.83 -6.14
CA GLN A 262 -4.56 16.33 -5.28
C GLN A 262 -4.23 17.72 -4.73
N PHE A 263 -2.98 17.93 -4.29
CA PHE A 263 -2.50 19.24 -3.84
C PHE A 263 -2.61 20.29 -4.95
N LEU A 264 -2.03 20.03 -6.12
CA LEU A 264 -2.09 20.96 -7.26
C LEU A 264 -3.54 21.29 -7.65
N LYS A 265 -4.42 20.28 -7.63
CA LYS A 265 -5.85 20.45 -7.93
C LYS A 265 -6.53 21.39 -6.92
N ARG A 266 -6.25 21.24 -5.62
CA ARG A 266 -6.77 22.14 -4.57
C ARG A 266 -6.24 23.58 -4.74
N ARG A 267 -4.98 23.74 -5.14
CA ARG A 267 -4.36 25.05 -5.39
C ARG A 267 -4.77 25.73 -6.70
N GLY A 268 -5.66 25.10 -7.49
CA GLY A 268 -6.17 25.69 -8.73
C GLY A 268 -5.14 25.74 -9.87
N GLU A 269 -4.18 24.81 -9.86
CA GLU A 269 -3.13 24.74 -10.87
C GLU A 269 -3.66 24.49 -12.29
N SER A 270 -2.81 24.82 -13.27
CA SER A 270 -3.23 24.74 -14.67
C SER A 270 -3.59 23.30 -15.07
N LYS A 271 -4.62 23.15 -15.92
CA LYS A 271 -5.00 21.83 -16.48
C LYS A 271 -3.83 21.13 -17.15
N LYS A 272 -2.90 21.88 -17.74
CA LYS A 272 -1.69 21.32 -18.38
C LYS A 272 -0.79 20.63 -17.34
N THR A 273 -0.58 21.27 -16.19
CA THR A 273 0.19 20.72 -15.05
C THR A 273 -0.49 19.49 -14.48
N LEU A 274 -1.81 19.56 -14.25
CA LEU A 274 -2.58 18.42 -13.75
C LEU A 274 -2.50 17.21 -14.69
N MET A 275 -2.66 17.45 -16.00
CA MET A 275 -2.55 16.40 -17.02
C MET A 275 -1.15 15.80 -17.11
N SER A 276 -0.07 16.54 -16.83
CA SER A 276 1.28 15.96 -16.83
C SER A 276 1.50 15.01 -15.67
N VAL A 277 0.98 15.33 -14.47
CA VAL A 277 1.06 14.42 -13.32
C VAL A 277 0.26 13.14 -13.58
N LEU A 278 -0.98 13.29 -14.07
CA LEU A 278 -1.84 12.15 -14.41
C LEU A 278 -1.28 11.27 -15.52
N LYS A 279 -0.54 11.85 -16.48
CA LYS A 279 0.15 11.08 -17.51
C LYS A 279 1.18 10.14 -16.91
N ILE A 280 2.00 10.62 -15.97
CA ILE A 280 3.02 9.80 -15.30
C ILE A 280 2.32 8.72 -14.46
N LEU A 281 1.27 9.09 -13.72
CA LEU A 281 0.48 8.12 -12.96
C LEU A 281 -0.13 7.03 -13.86
N HIS A 282 -0.62 7.37 -15.05
CA HIS A 282 -1.13 6.40 -16.02
C HIS A 282 -0.04 5.42 -16.49
N GLU A 283 1.19 5.89 -16.67
CA GLU A 283 2.32 5.04 -17.07
C GLU A 283 2.69 4.03 -15.96
N ILE A 284 2.53 4.41 -14.68
CA ILE A 284 2.85 3.55 -13.53
C ILE A 284 1.66 2.65 -13.15
N VAL A 285 0.45 3.19 -13.11
CA VAL A 285 -0.79 2.50 -12.71
C VAL A 285 -1.93 2.86 -13.68
N PRO A 286 -2.03 2.13 -14.81
CA PRO A 286 -3.02 2.43 -15.85
C PRO A 286 -4.49 2.26 -15.42
N CYS A 287 -4.75 1.55 -14.32
CA CYS A 287 -6.08 1.29 -13.78
C CYS A 287 -6.45 2.17 -12.58
N HIS A 288 -5.67 3.21 -12.29
CA HIS A 288 -5.94 4.09 -11.17
C HIS A 288 -7.28 4.84 -11.35
N GLU A 289 -8.02 5.10 -10.27
CA GLU A 289 -9.33 5.77 -10.33
C GLU A 289 -9.31 7.16 -10.99
N LEU A 290 -8.19 7.87 -10.83
CA LEU A 290 -7.94 9.17 -11.47
C LEU A 290 -7.86 9.10 -12.99
N MET A 291 -7.78 7.91 -13.60
CA MET A 291 -7.78 7.78 -15.07
C MET A 291 -9.11 8.19 -15.70
N LEU A 292 -10.23 8.10 -14.98
CA LEU A 292 -11.49 8.67 -15.45
C LEU A 292 -11.44 10.20 -15.51
N GLU A 293 -10.82 10.83 -14.53
CA GLU A 293 -10.62 12.27 -14.53
C GLU A 293 -9.61 12.69 -15.61
N TYR A 294 -8.53 11.93 -15.78
CA TYR A 294 -7.56 12.15 -16.85
C TYR A 294 -8.21 12.06 -18.23
N ASN A 295 -9.02 11.03 -18.46
CA ASN A 295 -9.81 10.87 -19.68
C ASN A 295 -10.72 12.10 -19.90
N ALA A 296 -11.47 12.52 -18.87
CA ALA A 296 -12.35 13.68 -18.98
C ALA A 296 -11.58 14.98 -19.32
N MET A 297 -10.38 15.18 -18.78
CA MET A 297 -9.53 16.31 -19.14
C MET A 297 -9.03 16.23 -20.59
N LEU A 298 -8.67 15.03 -21.05
CA LEU A 298 -8.24 14.76 -22.42
C LEU A 298 -9.37 15.06 -23.42
N GLN A 299 -10.60 14.63 -23.13
CA GLN A 299 -11.78 14.86 -23.98
C GLN A 299 -12.25 16.32 -24.02
N LYS A 300 -11.94 17.11 -22.98
CA LYS A 300 -12.21 18.56 -22.97
C LYS A 300 -11.16 19.38 -23.73
N SER A 301 -10.07 18.75 -24.19
CA SER A 301 -9.00 19.43 -24.89
C SER A 301 -9.38 19.67 -26.34
N LYS A 302 -8.99 20.81 -26.93
CA LYS A 302 -9.21 21.06 -28.37
C LYS A 302 -8.34 20.20 -29.30
N LYS A 303 -7.41 19.40 -28.76
CA LYS A 303 -6.38 18.68 -29.52
C LYS A 303 -6.85 17.27 -29.88
N ARG A 304 -6.93 16.98 -31.19
CA ARG A 304 -7.29 15.64 -31.73
C ARG A 304 -6.49 14.50 -31.10
N LYS A 305 -5.18 14.68 -30.92
CA LYS A 305 -4.29 13.70 -30.26
C LYS A 305 -4.69 13.36 -28.82
N ASN A 306 -5.26 14.32 -28.09
CA ASN A 306 -5.70 14.11 -26.72
C ASN A 306 -6.98 13.27 -26.70
N HIS A 307 -7.90 13.44 -27.66
CA HIS A 307 -9.09 12.59 -27.76
C HIS A 307 -8.73 11.13 -28.03
N ARG A 308 -7.78 10.89 -28.95
CA ARG A 308 -7.26 9.53 -29.24
C ARG A 308 -6.58 8.93 -28.02
N LEU A 309 -5.76 9.70 -27.31
CA LEU A 309 -5.16 9.25 -26.04
C LEU A 309 -6.23 8.96 -24.98
N GLY A 310 -7.29 9.78 -24.90
CA GLY A 310 -8.40 9.54 -23.98
C GLY A 310 -9.06 8.18 -24.24
N LEU A 311 -9.34 7.86 -25.51
CA LEU A 311 -9.86 6.56 -25.91
C LEU A 311 -8.96 5.42 -25.42
N LYS A 312 -7.66 5.52 -25.70
CA LYS A 312 -6.67 4.54 -25.23
C LYS A 312 -6.68 4.37 -23.71
N VAL A 313 -6.73 5.46 -22.95
CA VAL A 313 -6.79 5.44 -21.48
C VAL A 313 -8.02 4.68 -21.00
N ILE A 314 -9.21 4.95 -21.55
CA ILE A 314 -10.43 4.29 -21.05
C ILE A 314 -10.51 2.80 -21.44
N PHE A 315 -10.01 2.42 -22.61
CA PHE A 315 -9.82 1.01 -22.98
C PHE A 315 -8.87 0.33 -21.99
N THR A 316 -7.72 0.95 -21.72
CA THR A 316 -6.71 0.42 -20.80
C THR A 316 -7.25 0.24 -19.39
N VAL A 317 -8.05 1.19 -18.87
CA VAL A 317 -8.70 1.06 -17.56
C VAL A 317 -9.61 -0.17 -17.51
N LEU A 318 -10.41 -0.37 -18.56
CA LEU A 318 -11.39 -1.46 -18.63
C LEU A 318 -10.76 -2.84 -18.79
N ASP A 319 -9.50 -2.92 -19.22
CA ASP A 319 -8.76 -4.19 -19.28
C ASP A 319 -8.60 -4.86 -17.90
N PHE A 320 -8.72 -4.11 -16.82
CA PHE A 320 -8.53 -4.61 -15.45
C PHE A 320 -9.84 -5.10 -14.83
N ALA A 321 -9.79 -6.25 -14.16
CA ALA A 321 -10.96 -6.92 -13.59
C ALA A 321 -11.76 -6.06 -12.60
N GLY A 322 -11.10 -5.20 -11.82
CA GLY A 322 -11.76 -4.29 -10.88
C GLY A 322 -12.70 -3.27 -11.55
N TRP A 323 -12.52 -3.00 -12.84
CA TRP A 323 -13.30 -2.03 -13.61
C TRP A 323 -14.42 -2.65 -14.43
N LYS A 324 -14.47 -3.97 -14.48
CA LYS A 324 -15.42 -4.74 -15.30
C LYS A 324 -16.88 -4.37 -15.04
N GLU A 325 -17.23 -3.94 -13.84
CA GLU A 325 -18.60 -3.58 -13.45
C GLU A 325 -18.78 -2.09 -13.15
N HIS A 326 -17.75 -1.28 -13.44
CA HIS A 326 -17.75 0.13 -13.10
C HIS A 326 -18.56 0.95 -14.11
N VAL A 327 -19.80 1.29 -13.75
CA VAL A 327 -20.79 1.97 -14.63
C VAL A 327 -20.21 3.23 -15.28
N LYS A 328 -19.53 4.10 -14.52
CA LYS A 328 -19.01 5.37 -15.04
C LYS A 328 -17.92 5.15 -16.09
N ALA A 329 -17.14 4.08 -15.99
CA ALA A 329 -16.08 3.78 -16.95
C ALA A 329 -16.70 3.30 -18.28
N TRP A 330 -17.68 2.41 -18.20
CA TRP A 330 -18.44 1.97 -19.37
C TRP A 330 -19.21 3.10 -20.05
N SER A 331 -19.88 3.97 -19.29
CA SER A 331 -20.55 5.15 -19.84
C SER A 331 -19.56 6.13 -20.48
N CYS A 332 -18.36 6.25 -19.93
CA CYS A 332 -17.29 7.06 -20.49
C CYS A 332 -16.81 6.52 -21.85
N LEU A 333 -16.62 5.19 -21.95
CA LEU A 333 -16.26 4.52 -23.20
C LEU A 333 -17.36 4.64 -24.25
N ALA A 334 -18.60 4.31 -23.87
CA ALA A 334 -19.76 4.37 -24.76
C ALA A 334 -19.93 5.76 -25.39
N LYS A 335 -19.90 6.82 -24.57
CA LYS A 335 -19.98 8.20 -25.06
C LYS A 335 -18.85 8.56 -26.02
N GLN A 336 -17.62 8.13 -25.73
CA GLN A 336 -16.47 8.40 -26.59
C GLN A 336 -16.58 7.69 -27.93
N ILE A 337 -16.95 6.40 -27.94
CA ILE A 337 -17.12 5.65 -29.18
C ILE A 337 -18.23 6.27 -30.03
N THR A 338 -19.38 6.63 -29.45
CA THR A 338 -20.47 7.30 -30.20
C THR A 338 -20.01 8.62 -30.82
N GLN A 339 -19.31 9.47 -30.07
CA GLN A 339 -18.78 10.73 -30.61
C GLN A 339 -17.72 10.53 -31.71
N ILE A 340 -16.97 9.44 -31.66
CA ILE A 340 -15.98 9.08 -32.66
C ILE A 340 -16.65 8.58 -33.95
N LEU A 341 -17.75 7.81 -33.82
CA LEU A 341 -18.59 7.38 -34.93
C LEU A 341 -19.20 8.58 -35.67
N GLU A 342 -19.79 9.52 -34.95
CA GLU A 342 -20.36 10.75 -35.51
C GLU A 342 -19.32 11.58 -36.30
N LYS A 343 -18.05 11.50 -35.90
CA LYS A 343 -16.93 12.23 -36.53
C LYS A 343 -16.16 11.40 -37.56
N ASN A 344 -16.62 10.19 -37.84
CA ASN A 344 -16.05 9.29 -38.84
C ASN A 344 -14.55 8.99 -38.60
N HIS A 345 -14.19 8.70 -37.34
CA HIS A 345 -12.83 8.30 -36.92
C HIS A 345 -12.79 6.85 -36.41
N LEU A 346 -13.47 5.95 -37.13
CA LEU A 346 -13.56 4.51 -36.84
C LEU A 346 -12.20 3.82 -36.71
N ASP A 347 -11.20 4.32 -37.42
CA ASP A 347 -9.81 3.84 -37.37
C ASP A 347 -9.28 3.81 -35.93
N TRP A 348 -9.62 4.81 -35.10
CA TRP A 348 -9.15 4.89 -33.72
C TRP A 348 -9.72 3.79 -32.82
N VAL A 349 -10.99 3.46 -33.02
CA VAL A 349 -11.65 2.39 -32.28
C VAL A 349 -11.07 1.05 -32.71
N GLY A 350 -10.87 0.86 -34.01
CA GLY A 350 -10.25 -0.34 -34.57
C GLY A 350 -8.85 -0.60 -34.00
N GLU A 351 -8.00 0.43 -33.93
CA GLU A 351 -6.65 0.31 -33.35
C GLU A 351 -6.66 -0.20 -31.91
N GLU A 352 -7.51 0.36 -31.04
CA GLU A 352 -7.60 -0.07 -29.64
C GLU A 352 -8.32 -1.41 -29.48
N TRP A 353 -9.29 -1.70 -30.35
CA TRP A 353 -10.05 -2.95 -30.34
C TRP A 353 -9.24 -4.15 -30.82
N ASN A 354 -8.35 -3.97 -31.81
CA ASN A 354 -7.62 -5.05 -32.45
C ASN A 354 -6.77 -5.89 -31.48
N SER A 355 -6.19 -5.28 -30.44
CA SER A 355 -5.42 -6.01 -29.41
C SER A 355 -6.30 -6.70 -28.35
N ARG A 356 -7.62 -6.49 -28.40
CA ARG A 356 -8.59 -6.91 -27.37
C ARG A 356 -9.63 -7.89 -27.89
N LYS A 357 -9.84 -7.94 -29.21
CA LYS A 357 -10.89 -8.74 -29.87
C LYS A 357 -10.92 -10.22 -29.47
N ASP A 358 -9.76 -10.82 -29.16
CA ASP A 358 -9.66 -12.25 -28.85
C ASP A 358 -10.03 -12.59 -27.40
N TRP A 359 -10.07 -11.61 -26.49
CA TRP A 359 -10.28 -11.86 -25.06
C TRP A 359 -11.33 -10.96 -24.38
N TRP A 360 -11.55 -9.72 -24.85
CA TRP A 360 -12.63 -8.85 -24.34
C TRP A 360 -14.02 -9.48 -24.45
N PRO A 361 -14.39 -10.22 -25.52
CA PRO A 361 -15.70 -10.87 -25.60
C PRO A 361 -15.97 -11.83 -24.43
N ALA A 362 -15.03 -12.74 -24.15
CA ALA A 362 -15.15 -13.66 -23.02
C ALA A 362 -15.09 -12.92 -21.67
N PHE A 363 -14.21 -11.91 -21.59
CA PHE A 363 -13.94 -11.19 -20.35
C PHE A 363 -15.07 -10.24 -19.92
N HIS A 364 -15.69 -9.51 -20.86
CA HIS A 364 -16.70 -8.47 -20.59
C HIS A 364 -18.12 -8.81 -21.04
N PHE A 365 -18.26 -9.59 -22.13
CA PHE A 365 -19.50 -9.73 -22.87
C PHE A 365 -20.06 -11.16 -22.89
N SER A 366 -19.58 -12.05 -22.03
CA SER A 366 -20.11 -13.42 -21.97
C SER A 366 -21.59 -13.45 -21.58
N ARG A 367 -22.32 -14.46 -22.07
CA ARG A 367 -23.76 -14.62 -21.81
C ARG A 367 -24.11 -14.61 -20.32
N TYR A 368 -23.27 -15.23 -19.50
CA TYR A 368 -23.41 -15.21 -18.04
C TYR A 368 -23.35 -13.79 -17.48
N LEU A 369 -22.33 -13.01 -17.88
CA LEU A 369 -22.15 -11.63 -17.42
C LEU A 369 -23.24 -10.71 -17.91
N ALA A 370 -23.68 -10.85 -19.17
CA ALA A 370 -24.78 -10.06 -19.72
C ALA A 370 -26.09 -10.28 -18.93
N LYS A 371 -26.42 -11.55 -18.63
CA LYS A 371 -27.59 -11.89 -17.80
C LYS A 371 -27.47 -11.32 -16.39
N ARG A 372 -26.32 -11.50 -15.74
CA ARG A 372 -26.07 -10.98 -14.39
C ARG A 372 -26.16 -9.46 -14.34
N ASN A 373 -25.47 -8.76 -15.26
CA ASN A 373 -25.50 -7.30 -15.31
C ASN A 373 -26.92 -6.78 -15.59
N TRP A 374 -27.73 -7.43 -16.43
CA TRP A 374 -29.12 -7.01 -16.64
C TRP A 374 -29.99 -7.14 -15.38
N GLN A 375 -29.76 -8.19 -14.59
CA GLN A 375 -30.48 -8.44 -13.34
C GLN A 375 -30.07 -7.47 -12.23
N GLU A 376 -28.76 -7.24 -12.06
CA GLU A 376 -28.21 -6.46 -10.94
C GLU A 376 -28.08 -4.95 -11.26
N ASN A 377 -27.73 -4.60 -12.50
CA ASN A 377 -27.45 -3.22 -12.89
C ASN A 377 -27.78 -2.95 -14.38
N LYS A 378 -29.04 -2.60 -14.64
CA LYS A 378 -29.55 -2.31 -15.98
C LYS A 378 -28.75 -1.21 -16.69
N SER A 379 -28.26 -0.20 -15.98
CA SER A 379 -27.46 0.88 -16.57
C SER A 379 -26.14 0.34 -17.13
N LEU A 380 -25.41 -0.46 -16.34
CA LEU A 380 -24.19 -1.14 -16.80
C LEU A 380 -24.46 -2.03 -18.01
N ALA A 381 -25.55 -2.80 -17.96
CA ALA A 381 -25.94 -3.69 -19.06
C ALA A 381 -26.21 -2.92 -20.35
N CYS A 382 -26.92 -1.80 -20.30
CA CYS A 382 -27.16 -0.95 -21.46
C CYS A 382 -25.86 -0.36 -22.05
N GLU A 383 -24.96 0.16 -21.20
CA GLU A 383 -23.69 0.73 -21.66
C GLU A 383 -22.80 -0.34 -22.31
N LYS A 384 -22.74 -1.54 -21.72
CA LYS A 384 -22.01 -2.68 -22.29
C LYS A 384 -22.64 -3.17 -23.59
N ALA A 385 -23.96 -3.25 -23.67
CA ALA A 385 -24.66 -3.68 -24.88
C ALA A 385 -24.42 -2.72 -26.04
N LEU A 386 -24.42 -1.40 -25.78
CA LEU A 386 -24.08 -0.38 -26.78
C LEU A 386 -22.65 -0.56 -27.29
N VAL A 387 -21.68 -0.68 -26.38
CA VAL A 387 -20.27 -0.88 -26.75
C VAL A 387 -20.08 -2.20 -27.51
N ALA A 388 -20.69 -3.28 -27.04
CA ALA A 388 -20.63 -4.59 -27.71
C ALA A 388 -21.24 -4.55 -29.11
N GLY A 389 -22.37 -3.88 -29.31
CA GLY A 389 -23.00 -3.73 -30.62
C GLY A 389 -22.10 -3.02 -31.64
N ILE A 390 -21.29 -2.06 -31.19
CA ILE A 390 -20.34 -1.34 -32.03
C ILE A 390 -19.06 -2.16 -32.28
N LEU A 391 -18.52 -2.81 -31.25
CA LEU A 391 -17.24 -3.54 -31.35
C LEU A 391 -17.36 -4.93 -31.98
N LEU A 392 -18.52 -5.60 -31.86
CA LEU A 392 -18.71 -7.01 -32.25
C LEU A 392 -19.55 -7.22 -33.52
N GLY A 393 -20.24 -6.21 -34.06
CA GLY A 393 -21.00 -6.37 -35.32
C GLY A 393 -20.06 -6.43 -36.54
N LYS A 394 -20.24 -7.24 -37.60
CA LYS A 394 -21.34 -8.11 -38.08
C LYS A 394 -20.95 -9.60 -38.19
N GLU A 395 -19.75 -10.00 -37.75
CA GLU A 395 -19.22 -11.35 -38.03
C GLU A 395 -19.61 -12.42 -36.99
N ILE A 396 -20.12 -12.05 -35.81
CA ILE A 396 -20.44 -13.01 -34.73
C ILE A 396 -21.96 -13.18 -34.53
N LEU A 397 -22.81 -12.39 -35.21
CA LEU A 397 -24.28 -12.51 -35.09
C LEU A 397 -24.89 -13.66 -35.91
N ALA A 398 -24.07 -14.46 -36.58
CA ALA A 398 -24.53 -15.59 -37.40
C ALA A 398 -24.73 -16.88 -36.59
N ASP A 399 -24.06 -17.04 -35.44
CA ASP A 399 -24.25 -18.19 -34.55
C ASP A 399 -24.66 -17.69 -33.16
N ASP A 400 -25.80 -18.18 -32.68
CA ASP A 400 -26.47 -17.87 -31.41
C ASP A 400 -27.25 -16.54 -31.33
N THR A 401 -28.37 -16.56 -32.04
CA THR A 401 -29.55 -15.74 -31.76
C THR A 401 -30.03 -15.97 -30.32
N PHE A 402 -30.05 -14.91 -29.49
CA PHE A 402 -31.14 -14.50 -28.59
C PHE A 402 -30.60 -13.54 -27.50
N LEU A 403 -30.77 -12.23 -27.71
CA LEU A 403 -31.11 -11.22 -26.67
C LEU A 403 -31.22 -9.77 -27.17
N LEU A 404 -31.15 -9.48 -28.48
CA LEU A 404 -31.30 -8.12 -29.01
C LEU A 404 -32.71 -7.75 -29.54
N VAL A 405 -33.78 -8.45 -29.12
CA VAL A 405 -35.15 -8.15 -29.57
C VAL A 405 -35.97 -7.30 -28.59
N THR A 406 -35.42 -6.85 -27.46
CA THR A 406 -36.19 -6.04 -26.48
C THR A 406 -35.58 -4.69 -26.10
N LEU A 407 -34.76 -4.10 -26.97
CA LEU A 407 -34.48 -2.66 -26.92
C LEU A 407 -35.20 -1.98 -28.10
N LYS A 408 -36.16 -1.13 -27.75
CA LYS A 408 -37.09 -0.43 -28.66
C LYS A 408 -36.43 0.24 -29.87
N PRO A 409 -37.19 0.42 -30.97
CA PRO A 409 -36.73 0.99 -32.23
C PRO A 409 -36.61 2.52 -32.14
N SER A 410 -35.42 3.00 -31.79
CA SER A 410 -35.09 4.43 -31.98
C SER A 410 -33.63 4.68 -32.37
N VAL A 411 -32.88 3.65 -32.76
CA VAL A 411 -31.49 3.79 -33.25
C VAL A 411 -31.34 3.29 -34.70
N GLN A 412 -32.45 3.05 -35.41
CA GLN A 412 -32.43 2.68 -36.85
C GLN A 412 -32.46 3.87 -37.82
N LYS A 413 -32.08 5.05 -37.35
CA LYS A 413 -31.66 6.16 -38.22
C LYS A 413 -30.35 6.68 -37.67
N TYR A 414 -29.23 6.06 -38.05
CA TYR A 414 -27.98 6.66 -38.48
C TYR A 414 -27.05 5.54 -38.96
#